data_AF-I7ZYS3-F1
#
_entry.id   AF-I7ZYS3-F1
#
_cell.length_a   1.000
_cell.length_b   1.000
_cell.length_c   1.000
_cell.angle_alpha   90.00
_cell.angle_beta   90.00
_cell.angle_gamma   90.00
#
_symmetry.space_group_name_H-M   'P 1'
#
loop_
_entity.id
_entity.type
_entity.pdbx_description
1 polymer ?
#
loop_
_entity_poly.entity_id
_entity_poly.type
_entity_poly.pdbx_seq_one_letter_code
_entity_poly.pdbx_strand_id
1 'polypeptide(L)'
;MSDEGIEQFRVARDIRNEAADCKRCEDQRDYLLQWSPVIRYLSDNIRQLGGDLSSHNIYCRRCTNRKAGGFDPDFGILLCANEMKDQGHLEDTMAHEMVHAYDHLRFKVDWADNLRHAACTEVLKTSLSGECRWAREFFRRGQWRFTQQHQECVKRRAILSVRARPTCKDEAHAERVVNEVWDSCFRDTRPFDEIYR
;
A
#
# COMPACT_ATOMS: atom_id res chain seq x y z
N MET A 1 -22.37 3.68 -22.19
CA MET A 1 -21.00 3.84 -22.72
C MET A 1 -20.38 2.46 -22.78
N SER A 2 -19.64 2.12 -23.84
CA SER A 2 -18.85 0.88 -23.88
C SER A 2 -17.71 0.93 -22.87
N ASP A 3 -17.22 -0.24 -22.45
CA ASP A 3 -16.07 -0.34 -21.53
C ASP A 3 -14.83 0.36 -22.10
N GLU A 4 -14.63 0.24 -23.42
CA GLU A 4 -13.57 0.96 -24.13
C GLU A 4 -13.73 2.48 -24.04
N GLY A 5 -14.96 3.00 -24.22
CA GLY A 5 -15.22 4.43 -24.11
C GLY A 5 -15.02 4.97 -22.69
N ILE A 6 -15.30 4.15 -21.67
CA ILE A 6 -15.03 4.48 -20.27
C ILE A 6 -13.52 4.60 -20.03
N GLU A 7 -12.73 3.66 -20.55
CA GLU A 7 -11.27 3.69 -20.40
C GLU A 7 -10.64 4.85 -21.16
N GLN A 8 -11.06 5.13 -22.40
CA GLN A 8 -10.59 6.28 -23.16
C GLN A 8 -10.88 7.60 -22.45
N PHE A 9 -12.09 7.76 -21.89
CA PHE A 9 -12.44 8.92 -21.09
C PHE A 9 -11.55 9.06 -19.85
N ARG A 10 -11.29 7.96 -19.14
CA ARG A 10 -10.41 7.93 -17.96
C ARG A 10 -9.00 8.39 -18.33
N VAL A 11 -8.41 7.82 -19.37
CA VAL A 11 -7.05 8.17 -19.83
C VAL A 11 -6.98 9.64 -20.23
N ALA A 12 -7.96 10.13 -21.01
CA ALA A 12 -8.00 11.54 -21.41
C ALA A 12 -8.12 12.49 -20.21
N ARG A 13 -8.94 12.14 -19.21
CA ARG A 13 -9.06 12.89 -17.95
C ARG A 13 -7.73 12.92 -17.20
N ASP A 14 -7.08 11.77 -17.05
CA ASP A 14 -5.84 11.63 -16.27
C ASP A 14 -4.69 12.40 -16.94
N ILE A 15 -4.59 12.35 -18.28
CA ILE A 15 -3.60 13.16 -19.04
C ILE A 15 -3.87 14.65 -18.84
N ARG A 16 -5.12 15.09 -18.98
CA ARG A 16 -5.48 16.51 -18.84
C ARG A 16 -5.17 17.06 -17.45
N ASN A 17 -5.39 16.25 -16.41
CA ASN A 17 -5.26 16.67 -15.02
C ASN A 17 -3.88 16.37 -14.41
N GLU A 18 -2.96 15.74 -15.16
CA GLU A 18 -1.69 15.22 -14.66
C GLU A 18 -0.89 16.22 -13.82
N ALA A 19 -0.71 17.45 -14.33
CA ALA A 19 0.05 18.48 -13.61
C ALA A 19 -0.60 18.89 -12.28
N ALA A 20 -1.93 19.02 -12.27
CA ALA A 20 -2.67 19.40 -11.06
C ALA A 20 -2.72 18.26 -10.03
N ASP A 21 -2.89 17.02 -10.50
CA ASP A 21 -2.90 15.84 -9.64
C ASP A 21 -1.52 15.58 -9.02
N CYS A 22 -0.44 15.67 -9.81
CA CYS A 22 0.92 15.50 -9.31
C CYS A 22 1.26 16.59 -8.29
N LYS A 23 0.95 17.86 -8.58
CA LYS A 23 1.18 18.95 -7.63
C LYS A 23 0.43 18.73 -6.31
N ARG A 24 -0.86 18.38 -6.38
CA ARG A 24 -1.67 18.06 -5.19
C ARG A 24 -1.05 16.92 -4.37
N CYS A 25 -0.59 15.87 -5.05
CA CYS A 25 0.05 14.73 -4.42
C CYS A 25 1.37 15.13 -3.73
N GLU A 26 2.20 15.96 -4.37
CA GLU A 26 3.47 16.44 -3.81
C GLU A 26 3.25 17.34 -2.59
N ASP A 27 2.31 18.29 -2.67
CA ASP A 27 1.94 19.18 -1.56
C ASP A 27 1.45 18.36 -0.35
N GLN A 28 0.60 17.36 -0.58
CA GLN A 28 0.09 16.48 0.47
C GLN A 28 1.17 15.53 1.02
N ARG A 29 2.03 14.98 0.16
CA ARG A 29 3.17 14.14 0.56
C ARG A 29 4.10 14.91 1.50
N ASP A 30 4.44 16.14 1.14
CA ASP A 30 5.35 16.98 1.93
C ASP A 30 4.72 17.37 3.27
N TYR A 31 3.42 17.68 3.26
CA TYR A 31 2.66 17.86 4.50
C TYR A 31 2.71 16.61 5.39
N LEU A 32 2.48 15.42 4.83
CA LEU A 32 2.47 14.16 5.59
C LEU A 32 3.86 13.82 6.15
N LEU A 33 4.92 13.99 5.37
CA LEU A 33 6.30 13.84 5.84
C LEU A 33 6.61 14.78 7.01
N GLN A 34 6.05 15.99 7.00
CA GLN A 34 6.29 16.97 8.04
C GLN A 34 5.41 16.77 9.28
N TRP A 35 4.14 16.41 9.13
CA TRP A 35 3.14 16.51 10.19
C TRP A 35 2.41 15.22 10.54
N SER A 36 2.38 14.21 9.67
CA SER A 36 1.69 12.95 10.01
C SER A 36 2.52 12.17 11.04
N PRO A 37 1.97 11.86 12.22
CA PRO A 37 2.69 11.04 13.21
C PRO A 37 3.07 9.68 12.66
N VAL A 38 2.20 9.07 11.85
CA VAL A 38 2.41 7.74 11.26
C VAL A 38 3.56 7.76 10.26
N ILE A 39 3.52 8.69 9.32
CA ILE A 39 4.54 8.78 8.27
C ILE A 39 5.90 9.15 8.87
N ARG A 40 5.93 10.07 9.83
CA ARG A 40 7.16 10.41 10.55
C ARG A 40 7.73 9.22 11.31
N TYR A 41 6.89 8.51 12.05
CA TYR A 41 7.29 7.32 12.81
C TYR A 41 7.88 6.24 11.90
N LEU A 42 7.24 5.96 10.77
CA LEU A 42 7.77 5.02 9.79
C LEU A 42 9.08 5.50 9.18
N SER A 43 9.19 6.80 8.83
CA SER A 43 10.43 7.38 8.29
C SER A 43 11.58 7.23 9.30
N ASP A 44 11.34 7.50 10.58
CA ASP A 44 12.35 7.39 11.63
C ASP A 44 12.80 5.93 11.86
N ASN A 45 11.87 4.97 11.83
CA ASN A 45 12.21 3.54 11.94
C ASN A 45 13.01 3.04 10.72
N ILE A 46 12.65 3.49 9.52
CA ILE A 46 13.38 3.17 8.29
C ILE A 46 14.81 3.75 8.33
N ARG A 47 14.97 4.98 8.82
CA ARG A 47 16.29 5.59 9.04
C ARG A 47 17.14 4.81 10.03
N GLN A 48 16.56 4.28 11.10
CA GLN A 48 17.30 3.45 12.07
C GLN A 48 17.82 2.15 11.46
N LEU A 49 17.19 1.65 10.39
CA LEU A 49 17.66 0.50 9.62
C LEU A 49 18.65 0.89 8.50
N GLY A 50 19.03 2.16 8.40
CA GLY A 50 19.94 2.69 7.37
C GLY A 50 19.25 3.03 6.05
N GLY A 51 17.91 3.03 6.00
CA GLY A 51 17.16 3.50 4.85
C GLY A 51 17.03 5.02 4.81
N ASP A 52 16.87 5.59 3.63
CA ASP A 52 16.52 7.00 3.46
C ASP A 52 15.21 7.06 2.68
N LEU A 53 14.18 7.66 3.27
CA LEU A 53 12.91 7.96 2.60
C LEU A 53 12.49 9.39 2.93
N SER A 54 12.41 10.21 1.88
CA SER A 54 11.93 11.60 1.97
C SER A 54 11.42 12.08 0.60
N SER A 55 11.16 13.38 0.45
CA SER A 55 10.55 13.93 -0.76
C SER A 55 11.37 13.69 -2.05
N HIS A 56 12.68 13.40 -1.94
CA HIS A 56 13.54 13.17 -3.10
C HIS A 56 13.40 11.77 -3.73
N ASN A 57 12.85 10.79 -3.00
CA ASN A 57 12.67 9.41 -3.47
C ASN A 57 11.24 8.87 -3.26
N ILE A 58 10.30 9.76 -2.92
CA ILE A 58 8.87 9.49 -2.92
C ILE A 58 8.25 10.32 -4.05
N TYR A 59 8.01 9.68 -5.20
CA TYR A 59 7.58 10.33 -6.43
C TYR A 59 6.07 10.30 -6.61
N CYS A 60 5.47 11.45 -6.86
CA CYS A 60 4.08 11.55 -7.32
C CYS A 60 4.05 11.63 -8.84
N ARG A 61 3.51 10.62 -9.52
CA ARG A 61 3.40 10.60 -10.99
C ARG A 61 2.05 10.06 -11.43
N ARG A 62 1.66 10.34 -12.67
CA ARG A 62 0.51 9.67 -13.29
C ARG A 62 0.86 8.22 -13.58
N CYS A 63 0.00 7.30 -13.16
CA CYS A 63 0.10 5.89 -13.48
C CYS A 63 -0.93 5.49 -14.53
N THR A 64 -0.54 4.63 -15.45
CA THR A 64 -1.45 4.03 -16.43
C THR A 64 -2.21 2.84 -15.85
N ASN A 65 -1.52 2.07 -15.00
CA ASN A 65 -2.09 0.91 -14.31
C ASN A 65 -2.93 1.35 -13.11
N ARG A 66 -4.02 0.62 -12.84
CA ARG A 66 -4.94 0.87 -11.72
C ARG A 66 -4.33 0.41 -10.39
N LYS A 67 -3.38 1.18 -9.85
CA LYS A 67 -2.77 0.98 -8.54
C LYS A 67 -2.57 2.31 -7.82
N ALA A 68 -2.58 2.30 -6.48
CA ALA A 68 -2.40 3.50 -5.69
C ALA A 68 -0.92 3.91 -5.58
N GLY A 69 -0.01 2.94 -5.49
CA GLY A 69 1.42 3.19 -5.40
C GLY A 69 2.25 1.92 -5.61
N GLY A 70 3.53 2.03 -5.27
CA GLY A 70 4.45 0.89 -5.22
C GLY A 70 5.81 1.29 -4.67
N PHE A 71 6.40 0.42 -3.87
CA PHE A 71 7.79 0.47 -3.42
C PHE A 71 8.71 -0.31 -4.36
N ASP A 72 9.87 0.26 -4.63
CA ASP A 72 10.99 -0.35 -5.33
C ASP A 72 12.28 -0.12 -4.51
N PRO A 73 13.09 -1.16 -4.22
CA PRO A 73 14.31 -1.01 -3.44
C PRO A 73 15.35 -0.03 -4.02
N ASP A 74 15.42 0.08 -5.35
CA ASP A 74 16.43 0.89 -6.03
C ASP A 74 15.93 2.33 -6.28
N PHE A 75 14.61 2.48 -6.49
CA PHE A 75 14.01 3.76 -6.88
C PHE A 75 13.20 4.45 -5.77
N GLY A 76 12.82 3.76 -4.70
CA GLY A 76 11.98 4.31 -3.63
C GLY A 76 10.48 4.11 -3.86
N ILE A 77 9.67 5.11 -3.51
CA ILE A 77 8.20 4.98 -3.53
C ILE A 77 7.61 5.76 -4.71
N LEU A 78 6.74 5.10 -5.47
CA LEU A 78 5.86 5.73 -6.46
C LEU A 78 4.45 5.86 -5.89
N LEU A 79 3.89 7.07 -5.93
CA LEU A 79 2.50 7.39 -5.62
C LEU A 79 1.79 7.76 -6.93
N CYS A 80 0.71 7.05 -7.25
CA CYS A 80 -0.08 7.27 -8.45
C CYS A 80 -1.06 8.43 -8.24
N ALA A 81 -0.63 9.64 -8.60
CA ALA A 81 -1.33 10.89 -8.27
C ALA A 81 -2.77 10.94 -8.80
N ASN A 82 -3.02 10.35 -9.98
CA ASN A 82 -4.35 10.26 -10.62
C ASN A 82 -5.32 9.29 -9.90
N GLU A 83 -4.81 8.43 -9.02
CA GLU A 83 -5.62 7.49 -8.22
C GLU A 83 -5.86 8.02 -6.78
N MET A 84 -5.24 9.15 -6.41
CA MET A 84 -5.36 9.77 -5.09
C MET A 84 -6.62 10.60 -4.95
N LYS A 85 -7.46 10.25 -3.97
CA LYS A 85 -8.77 10.88 -3.73
C LYS A 85 -8.66 12.06 -2.78
N ASP A 86 -7.93 11.87 -1.69
CA ASP A 86 -7.77 12.82 -0.60
C ASP A 86 -6.45 12.53 0.14
N GLN A 87 -6.06 13.44 1.05
CA GLN A 87 -4.82 13.32 1.83
C GLN A 87 -4.81 12.06 2.72
N GLY A 88 -5.96 11.59 3.19
CA GLY A 88 -6.04 10.37 3.99
C GLY A 88 -5.82 9.11 3.14
N HIS A 89 -6.25 9.12 1.87
CA HIS A 89 -5.87 8.08 0.91
C HIS A 89 -4.36 8.07 0.68
N LEU A 90 -3.77 9.25 0.49
CA LEU A 90 -2.33 9.39 0.31
C LEU A 90 -1.55 8.91 1.54
N GLU A 91 -1.99 9.26 2.76
CA GLU A 91 -1.36 8.82 4.00
C GLU A 91 -1.36 7.29 4.12
N ASP A 92 -2.51 6.65 3.90
CA ASP A 92 -2.58 5.19 4.01
C ASP A 92 -1.73 4.51 2.91
N THR A 93 -1.70 5.06 1.68
CA THR A 93 -0.83 4.53 0.61
C THR A 93 0.64 4.73 0.94
N MET A 94 1.05 5.91 1.43
CA MET A 94 2.42 6.15 1.85
C MET A 94 2.82 5.21 2.98
N ALA A 95 1.98 5.06 4.01
CA ALA A 95 2.25 4.17 5.13
C ALA A 95 2.43 2.72 4.65
N HIS A 96 1.57 2.26 3.74
CA HIS A 96 1.67 0.93 3.13
C HIS A 96 2.98 0.70 2.39
N GLU A 97 3.40 1.65 1.53
CA GLU A 97 4.65 1.52 0.79
C GLU A 97 5.89 1.72 1.70
N MET A 98 5.76 2.47 2.80
CA MET A 98 6.84 2.60 3.79
C MET A 98 7.01 1.33 4.64
N VAL A 99 5.94 0.60 4.96
CA VAL A 99 6.06 -0.71 5.61
C VAL A 99 6.78 -1.70 4.70
N HIS A 100 6.53 -1.66 3.39
CA HIS A 100 7.32 -2.45 2.43
C HIS A 100 8.81 -2.12 2.48
N ALA A 101 9.16 -0.83 2.52
CA ALA A 101 10.55 -0.41 2.63
C ALA A 101 11.19 -0.85 3.94
N TYR A 102 10.46 -0.73 5.06
CA TYR A 102 10.89 -1.20 6.37
C TYR A 102 11.16 -2.72 6.35
N ASP A 103 10.23 -3.51 5.83
CA ASP A 103 10.37 -4.97 5.76
C ASP A 103 11.54 -5.37 4.87
N HIS A 104 11.71 -4.72 3.73
CA HIS A 104 12.84 -4.95 2.84
C HIS A 104 14.18 -4.75 3.56
N LEU A 105 14.33 -3.66 4.32
CA LEU A 105 15.54 -3.36 5.09
C LEU A 105 15.73 -4.30 6.28
N ARG A 106 14.64 -4.60 7.02
CA ARG A 106 14.70 -5.34 8.27
C ARG A 106 14.91 -6.83 8.07
N PHE A 107 14.25 -7.41 7.08
CA PHE A 107 14.17 -8.85 6.84
C PHE A 107 14.89 -9.28 5.57
N LYS A 108 15.43 -8.34 4.78
CA LYS A 108 16.09 -8.62 3.49
C LYS A 108 15.18 -9.48 2.59
N VAL A 109 13.94 -9.00 2.45
CA VAL A 109 12.87 -9.73 1.76
C VAL A 109 13.29 -10.07 0.33
N ASP A 110 13.26 -11.36 0.01
CA ASP A 110 13.36 -11.87 -1.35
C ASP A 110 11.99 -11.78 -2.03
N TRP A 111 11.83 -10.74 -2.84
CA TRP A 111 10.60 -10.43 -3.54
C TRP A 111 10.33 -11.31 -4.76
N ALA A 112 11.38 -11.96 -5.30
CA ALA A 112 11.31 -12.69 -6.56
C ALA A 112 11.01 -14.17 -6.30
N ASP A 113 11.74 -14.82 -5.39
CA ASP A 113 11.74 -16.27 -5.30
C ASP A 113 10.98 -16.83 -4.08
N ASN A 114 10.60 -15.97 -3.12
CA ASN A 114 9.91 -16.41 -1.91
C ASN A 114 8.52 -15.77 -1.72
N LEU A 115 7.49 -16.44 -2.24
CA LEU A 115 6.09 -16.06 -2.08
C LEU A 115 5.64 -15.93 -0.61
N ARG A 116 6.25 -16.65 0.34
CA ARG A 116 5.89 -16.55 1.77
C ARG A 116 6.36 -15.24 2.38
N HIS A 117 7.56 -14.78 2.03
CA HIS A 117 8.06 -13.49 2.50
C HIS A 117 7.20 -12.36 1.94
N ALA A 118 6.91 -12.42 0.63
CA ALA A 118 5.96 -11.51 0.01
C ALA A 118 4.60 -11.54 0.73
N ALA A 119 3.99 -12.70 0.92
CA ALA A 119 2.70 -12.81 1.61
C ALA A 119 2.73 -12.25 3.04
N CYS A 120 3.82 -12.47 3.78
CA CYS A 120 3.97 -11.95 5.13
C CYS A 120 3.96 -10.42 5.15
N THR A 121 4.77 -9.79 4.30
CA THR A 121 4.80 -8.32 4.17
C THR A 121 3.46 -7.78 3.69
N GLU A 122 2.77 -8.50 2.80
CA GLU A 122 1.43 -8.11 2.33
C GLU A 122 0.38 -8.12 3.46
N VAL A 123 0.45 -9.08 4.38
CA VAL A 123 -0.41 -9.12 5.58
C VAL A 123 -0.08 -7.96 6.51
N LEU A 124 1.21 -7.79 6.83
CA LEU A 124 1.71 -6.75 7.72
C LEU A 124 1.32 -5.34 7.26
N LYS A 125 1.72 -4.97 6.05
CA LYS A 125 1.46 -3.62 5.52
C LYS A 125 -0.03 -3.32 5.45
N THR A 126 -0.86 -4.30 5.11
CA THR A 126 -2.31 -4.08 4.96
C THR A 126 -2.95 -3.88 6.33
N SER A 127 -2.45 -4.59 7.35
CA SER A 127 -2.91 -4.43 8.73
C SER A 127 -2.46 -3.08 9.31
N LEU A 128 -1.22 -2.66 9.06
CA LEU A 128 -0.59 -1.51 9.73
C LEU A 128 -0.72 -0.17 8.99
N SER A 129 -1.07 -0.17 7.71
CA SER A 129 -1.19 1.07 6.90
C SER A 129 -2.48 1.86 7.13
N GLY A 130 -3.51 1.24 7.71
CA GLY A 130 -4.85 1.82 7.78
C GLY A 130 -5.71 1.60 6.53
N GLU A 131 -5.23 0.85 5.53
CA GLU A 131 -6.01 0.51 4.33
C GLU A 131 -7.31 -0.28 4.63
N CYS A 132 -7.32 -1.01 5.75
CA CYS A 132 -8.41 -1.85 6.22
C CYS A 132 -9.15 -1.28 7.45
N ARG A 133 -9.16 0.04 7.60
CA ARG A 133 -9.97 0.71 8.63
C ARG A 133 -11.45 0.43 8.46
N TRP A 134 -12.13 0.12 9.56
CA TRP A 134 -13.56 -0.20 9.55
C TRP A 134 -14.41 0.88 8.88
N ALA A 135 -14.19 2.16 9.20
CA ALA A 135 -14.93 3.26 8.59
C ALA A 135 -14.73 3.33 7.06
N ARG A 136 -13.53 3.01 6.57
CA ARG A 136 -13.25 2.95 5.13
C ARG A 136 -13.97 1.75 4.50
N GLU A 137 -13.92 0.58 5.11
CA GLU A 137 -14.62 -0.60 4.61
C GLU A 137 -16.15 -0.40 4.58
N PHE A 138 -16.70 0.19 5.64
CA PHE A 138 -18.12 0.42 5.79
C PHE A 138 -18.63 1.53 4.86
N PHE A 139 -18.07 2.74 4.95
CA PHE A 139 -18.59 3.90 4.22
C PHE A 139 -18.10 4.01 2.77
N ARG A 140 -16.91 3.49 2.45
CA ARG A 140 -16.30 3.65 1.11
C ARG A 140 -16.31 2.38 0.27
N ARG A 141 -16.21 1.20 0.89
CA ARG A 141 -16.16 -0.09 0.17
C ARG A 141 -17.44 -0.93 0.31
N GLY A 142 -18.45 -0.41 1.01
CA GLY A 142 -19.74 -1.06 1.17
C GLY A 142 -19.61 -2.46 1.75
N GLN A 143 -18.78 -2.64 2.78
CA GLN A 143 -18.69 -3.88 3.56
C GLN A 143 -19.39 -3.68 4.90
N TRP A 144 -20.52 -4.36 5.09
CA TRP A 144 -21.51 -4.02 6.12
C TRP A 144 -21.46 -4.97 7.31
N ARG A 145 -20.54 -5.96 7.33
CA ARG A 145 -20.45 -6.85 8.48
C ARG A 145 -19.77 -6.12 9.64
N PHE A 146 -20.11 -6.51 10.85
CA PHE A 146 -19.67 -5.83 12.07
C PHE A 146 -18.51 -6.56 12.75
N THR A 147 -18.40 -7.88 12.59
CA THR A 147 -17.36 -8.71 13.21
C THR A 147 -16.24 -9.04 12.22
N GLN A 148 -15.01 -9.15 12.73
CA GLN A 148 -13.79 -9.58 12.00
C GLN A 148 -13.46 -8.82 10.70
N GLN A 149 -14.03 -7.63 10.47
CA GLN A 149 -13.83 -6.88 9.22
C GLN A 149 -12.38 -6.56 8.92
N HIS A 150 -11.58 -6.24 9.93
CA HIS A 150 -10.16 -5.96 9.72
C HIS A 150 -9.42 -7.20 9.20
N GLN A 151 -9.62 -8.37 9.84
CA GLN A 151 -9.00 -9.62 9.43
C GLN A 151 -9.45 -10.04 8.02
N GLU A 152 -10.76 -9.98 7.74
CA GLU A 152 -11.29 -10.29 6.40
C GLU A 152 -10.70 -9.36 5.34
N CYS A 153 -10.62 -8.06 5.62
CA CYS A 153 -10.04 -7.08 4.71
C CYS A 153 -8.55 -7.34 4.46
N VAL A 154 -7.77 -7.55 5.53
CA VAL A 154 -6.33 -7.82 5.43
C VAL A 154 -6.08 -9.09 4.62
N LYS A 155 -6.80 -10.17 4.92
CA LYS A 155 -6.68 -11.43 4.20
C LYS A 155 -7.03 -11.28 2.73
N ARG A 156 -8.16 -10.65 2.41
CA ARG A 156 -8.59 -10.42 1.02
C ARG A 156 -7.55 -9.62 0.23
N ARG A 157 -7.02 -8.53 0.80
CA ARG A 157 -6.05 -7.67 0.11
C ARG A 157 -4.68 -8.33 -0.04
N ALA A 158 -4.22 -9.06 0.97
CA ALA A 158 -2.98 -9.84 0.87
C ALA A 158 -3.09 -10.89 -0.25
N ILE A 159 -4.21 -11.63 -0.33
CA ILE A 159 -4.45 -12.60 -1.41
C ILE A 159 -4.42 -11.94 -2.78
N LEU A 160 -5.12 -10.81 -2.94
CA LEU A 160 -5.15 -10.07 -4.22
C LEU A 160 -3.76 -9.64 -4.68
N SER A 161 -2.93 -9.19 -3.74
CA SER A 161 -1.58 -8.72 -4.04
C SER A 161 -0.62 -9.87 -4.33
N VAL A 162 -0.67 -10.96 -3.54
CA VAL A 162 0.12 -12.17 -3.80
C VAL A 162 -0.26 -12.79 -5.15
N ARG A 163 -1.54 -12.82 -5.50
CA ARG A 163 -2.04 -13.33 -6.79
C ARG A 163 -1.49 -12.53 -7.98
N ALA A 164 -1.20 -11.24 -7.80
CA ALA A 164 -0.66 -10.39 -8.86
C ALA A 164 0.83 -10.66 -9.15
N ARG A 165 1.51 -11.51 -8.37
CA ARG A 165 2.93 -11.81 -8.53
C ARG A 165 3.16 -12.91 -9.60
N PRO A 166 4.23 -12.81 -10.42
CA PRO A 166 4.51 -13.78 -11.47
C PRO A 166 4.73 -15.22 -10.98
N THR A 167 5.22 -15.41 -9.75
CA THR A 167 5.45 -16.73 -9.16
C THR A 167 4.17 -17.38 -8.61
N CYS A 168 3.08 -16.63 -8.48
CA CYS A 168 1.80 -17.16 -8.07
C CYS A 168 1.11 -17.85 -9.26
N LYS A 169 0.49 -19.00 -9.01
CA LYS A 169 -0.10 -19.83 -10.08
C LYS A 169 -1.55 -19.43 -10.35
N ASP A 170 -2.32 -19.34 -9.27
CA ASP A 170 -3.75 -19.06 -9.27
C ASP A 170 -4.16 -18.51 -7.90
N GLU A 171 -5.44 -18.19 -7.77
CA GLU A 171 -6.01 -17.66 -6.52
C GLU A 171 -5.94 -18.66 -5.36
N ALA A 172 -6.11 -19.96 -5.61
CA ALA A 172 -6.03 -20.98 -4.58
C ALA A 172 -4.60 -21.15 -4.05
N HIS A 173 -3.59 -20.93 -4.89
CA HIS A 173 -2.19 -20.87 -4.47
C HIS A 173 -1.94 -19.63 -3.61
N ALA A 174 -2.43 -18.45 -4.01
CA ALA A 174 -2.31 -17.23 -3.21
C ALA A 174 -2.96 -17.38 -1.83
N GLU A 175 -4.18 -17.91 -1.77
CA GLU A 175 -4.90 -18.14 -0.51
C GLU A 175 -4.14 -19.09 0.41
N ARG A 176 -3.60 -20.19 -0.13
CA ARG A 176 -2.81 -21.15 0.64
C ARG A 176 -1.56 -20.52 1.24
N VAL A 177 -0.79 -19.77 0.44
CA VAL A 177 0.44 -19.11 0.90
C VAL A 177 0.12 -18.08 1.98
N VAL A 178 -0.95 -17.29 1.81
CA VAL A 178 -1.38 -16.32 2.84
C VAL A 178 -1.80 -17.04 4.13
N ASN A 179 -2.54 -18.15 4.03
CA ASN A 179 -2.94 -18.95 5.18
C ASN A 179 -1.75 -19.55 5.93
N GLU A 180 -0.72 -20.00 5.22
CA GLU A 180 0.50 -20.57 5.82
C GLU A 180 1.25 -19.58 6.71
N VAL A 181 1.24 -18.29 6.36
CA VAL A 181 1.97 -17.24 7.11
C VAL A 181 1.09 -16.45 8.08
N TRP A 182 -0.24 -16.62 7.98
CA TRP A 182 -1.23 -15.76 8.64
C TRP A 182 -0.98 -15.58 10.14
N ASP A 183 -0.91 -16.68 10.89
CA ASP A 183 -0.78 -16.62 12.34
C ASP A 183 0.52 -15.97 12.79
N SER A 184 1.59 -16.07 12.02
CA SER A 184 2.86 -15.42 12.37
C SER A 184 2.83 -13.94 12.02
N CYS A 185 2.40 -13.61 10.81
CA CYS A 185 2.56 -12.27 10.24
C CYS A 185 1.43 -11.32 10.67
N PHE A 186 0.22 -11.81 10.93
CA PHE A 186 -0.87 -10.97 11.40
C PHE A 186 -0.72 -10.55 12.87
N ARG A 187 0.02 -11.32 13.67
CA ARG A 187 0.34 -10.98 15.07
C ARG A 187 1.57 -10.08 15.21
N ASP A 188 2.36 -9.96 14.16
CA ASP A 188 3.50 -9.06 14.14
C ASP A 188 3.01 -7.64 13.83
N THR A 189 3.33 -6.70 14.72
CA THR A 189 2.87 -5.31 14.62
C THR A 189 3.99 -4.35 14.27
N ARG A 190 5.22 -4.85 14.12
CA ARG A 190 6.41 -4.02 13.88
C ARG A 190 6.27 -3.20 12.58
N PRO A 191 6.80 -1.96 12.55
CA PRO A 191 7.54 -1.29 13.63
C PRO A 191 6.66 -0.79 14.78
N PHE A 192 5.34 -0.78 14.65
CA PHE A 192 4.43 -0.34 15.70
C PHE A 192 4.34 -1.35 16.85
N ASP A 193 3.90 -0.88 18.02
CA ASP A 193 3.66 -1.76 19.16
C ASP A 193 2.30 -2.47 19.05
N GLU A 194 1.32 -1.84 18.41
CA GLU A 194 -0.04 -2.35 18.24
C GLU A 194 -0.67 -1.94 16.91
N ILE A 195 -1.79 -2.57 16.55
CA ILE A 195 -2.64 -2.13 15.44
C ILE A 195 -3.39 -0.89 15.90
N TYR A 196 -2.95 0.28 15.44
CA TYR A 196 -3.34 1.58 15.97
C TYR A 196 -4.49 2.26 15.18
N ARG A 197 -5.07 1.59 14.16
CA ARG A 197 -6.08 2.15 13.23
C ARG A 197 -7.21 1.22 12.85
#